data_AF-A0A1G9IJ23-F1
#
_entry.id   AF-A0A1G9IJ23-F1
#
_cell.length_a   1.000
_cell.length_b   1.000
_cell.length_c   1.000
_cell.angle_alpha   90.00
_cell.angle_beta   90.00
_cell.angle_gamma   90.00
#
_symmetry.space_group_name_H-M   'P 1'
#
loop_
_entity.id
_entity.type
_entity.pdbx_description
1 polymer ?
#
loop_
_entity_poly.entity_id
_entity_poly.type
_entity_poly.pdbx_seq_one_letter_code
_entity_poly.pdbx_strand_id
1 'polypeptide(L)'
;MTSILSSKLVKEAIETNLAKTIKVDHWLTPKSIPYKKDTIVKLLNQNGVHYGNVILFVQYGKRNPADFPEICVDDLVLSLVFYKTVADIVNWMMAIKLYSKVQPQKVLTLAMMKPLYMKWGEKIYQCLRRHRYNKGQVKRHFADTTTNVELGHKLSRGCTLAIYVGHGRSRGWSGYRGFRWRHLNQFKQTVPIGSLISLSCNSLLHDKKESLPMGLQLIMEGRSCTFFGTWDSVHIVPLRTITKILLAIFTNAQKVTVGELIADAHSQVLALNDALVLENWLKFRLIGSPFQII
;
A
#
# COMPACT_ATOMS: atom_id res chain seq x y z
N MET A 1 2.60 -30.60 -14.18
CA MET A 1 3.29 -29.92 -15.30
C MET A 1 2.60 -28.60 -15.69
N THR A 2 2.22 -27.73 -14.74
CA THR A 2 1.36 -26.55 -14.99
C THR A 2 1.96 -25.21 -14.55
N SER A 3 3.27 -25.13 -14.30
CA SER A 3 3.93 -23.89 -13.86
C SER A 3 4.73 -23.15 -14.94
N ILE A 4 4.76 -23.66 -16.19
CA ILE A 4 5.55 -23.05 -17.27
C ILE A 4 4.79 -21.95 -18.01
N LEU A 5 3.50 -22.16 -18.27
CA LEU A 5 2.65 -21.22 -19.01
C LEU A 5 2.34 -19.93 -18.24
N SER A 6 2.18 -19.99 -16.92
CA SER A 6 1.83 -18.79 -16.13
C SER A 6 2.95 -17.74 -16.12
N SER A 7 4.22 -18.13 -16.06
CA SER A 7 5.32 -17.15 -16.06
C SER A 7 5.55 -16.53 -17.43
N LYS A 8 5.35 -17.29 -18.53
CA LYS A 8 5.51 -16.79 -19.89
C LYS A 8 4.41 -15.79 -20.22
N LEU A 9 3.16 -16.12 -19.90
CA LEU A 9 2.02 -15.21 -20.09
C LEU A 9 2.10 -13.97 -19.21
N VAL A 10 2.55 -14.10 -17.96
CA VAL A 10 2.79 -12.94 -17.08
C VAL A 10 3.92 -12.08 -17.64
N LYS A 11 5.04 -12.68 -18.05
CA LYS A 11 6.16 -11.97 -18.67
C LYS A 11 5.73 -11.26 -19.96
N GLU A 12 5.02 -11.94 -20.87
CA GLU A 12 4.52 -11.36 -22.11
C GLU A 12 3.52 -10.23 -21.84
N ALA A 13 2.59 -10.39 -20.88
CA ALA A 13 1.65 -9.35 -20.49
C ALA A 13 2.36 -8.13 -19.89
N ILE A 14 3.42 -8.35 -19.10
CA ILE A 14 4.28 -7.31 -18.55
C ILE A 14 5.06 -6.60 -19.68
N GLU A 15 5.66 -7.35 -20.59
CA GLU A 15 6.50 -6.80 -21.67
C GLU A 15 5.67 -6.03 -22.71
N THR A 16 4.46 -6.50 -23.06
CA THR A 16 3.60 -5.82 -24.06
C THR A 16 2.85 -4.61 -23.50
N ASN A 17 2.40 -4.64 -22.24
CA ASN A 17 1.53 -3.59 -21.69
C ASN A 17 2.21 -2.68 -20.66
N LEU A 18 3.21 -3.18 -19.91
CA LEU A 18 3.80 -2.52 -18.74
C LEU A 18 5.05 -1.72 -19.08
N ALA A 19 5.94 -2.24 -19.94
CA ALA A 19 7.19 -1.56 -20.35
C ALA A 19 6.96 -0.21 -21.03
N LYS A 20 5.78 0.01 -21.64
CA LYS A 20 5.39 1.29 -22.24
C LYS A 20 4.79 2.29 -21.25
N THR A 21 4.39 1.84 -20.06
CA THR A 21 3.54 2.61 -19.13
C THR A 21 4.24 2.96 -17.80
N ILE A 22 5.19 2.14 -17.35
CA ILE A 22 5.90 2.34 -16.08
C ILE A 22 7.39 2.08 -16.33
N LYS A 23 8.26 3.09 -16.09
CA LYS A 23 9.70 2.86 -15.94
C LYS A 23 9.88 2.04 -14.67
N VAL A 24 10.05 0.74 -14.83
CA VAL A 24 10.46 -0.15 -13.74
C VAL A 24 11.91 -0.47 -13.99
N ASP A 25 12.76 -0.17 -13.02
CA ASP A 25 14.20 -0.36 -13.19
C ASP A 25 14.49 -1.85 -13.45
N HIS A 26 13.84 -2.77 -12.72
CA HIS A 26 14.03 -4.21 -12.91
C HIS A 26 12.80 -5.07 -12.56
N TRP A 27 12.59 -6.14 -13.33
CA TRP A 27 11.52 -7.13 -13.11
C TRP A 27 12.10 -8.46 -12.62
N LEU A 28 11.59 -8.97 -11.50
CA LEU A 28 11.93 -10.32 -11.02
C LEU A 28 10.67 -11.18 -11.01
N THR A 29 10.67 -12.26 -11.80
CA THR A 29 9.63 -13.31 -11.78
C THR A 29 10.24 -14.64 -11.31
N PRO A 30 10.21 -14.97 -10.01
CA PRO A 30 10.90 -16.16 -9.54
C PRO A 30 10.01 -17.41 -9.53
N LYS A 31 10.41 -18.46 -10.25
CA LYS A 31 9.83 -19.80 -10.09
C LYS A 31 10.40 -20.58 -8.91
N SER A 32 11.53 -20.16 -8.34
CA SER A 32 12.28 -21.02 -7.39
C SER A 32 13.25 -20.29 -6.47
N ILE A 33 13.23 -18.95 -6.40
CA ILE A 33 14.21 -18.22 -5.59
C ILE A 33 13.75 -18.20 -4.13
N PRO A 34 14.59 -18.65 -3.17
CA PRO A 34 14.34 -18.40 -1.75
C PRO A 34 14.46 -16.89 -1.49
N TYR A 35 13.36 -16.22 -1.15
CA TYR A 35 13.28 -14.78 -0.83
C TYR A 35 13.92 -14.42 0.52
N LYS A 36 15.11 -14.97 0.81
CA LYS A 36 15.97 -14.44 1.87
C LYS A 36 16.52 -13.08 1.42
N LYS A 37 16.71 -12.15 2.36
CA LYS A 37 17.29 -10.82 2.10
C LYS A 37 18.53 -10.92 1.22
N ASP A 38 19.48 -11.77 1.60
CA ASP A 38 20.74 -11.97 0.89
C ASP A 38 20.55 -12.47 -0.55
N THR A 39 19.53 -13.29 -0.81
CA THR A 39 19.22 -13.76 -2.17
C THR A 39 18.65 -12.64 -3.02
N ILE A 40 17.75 -11.83 -2.46
CA ILE A 40 17.16 -10.67 -3.14
C ILE A 40 18.26 -9.67 -3.47
N VAL A 41 19.10 -9.30 -2.50
CA VAL A 41 20.28 -8.45 -2.68
C VAL A 41 21.21 -9.01 -3.75
N LYS A 42 21.55 -10.30 -3.68
CA LYS A 42 22.43 -10.95 -4.67
C LYS A 42 21.85 -10.86 -6.08
N LEU A 43 20.55 -11.11 -6.26
CA LEU A 43 19.89 -11.00 -7.56
C LEU A 43 19.87 -9.58 -8.07
N LEU A 44 19.59 -8.62 -7.20
CA LEU A 44 19.59 -7.20 -7.55
C LEU A 44 20.99 -6.75 -7.97
N ASN A 45 22.02 -7.08 -7.19
CA ASN A 45 23.41 -6.81 -7.54
C ASN A 45 23.84 -7.49 -8.86
N GLN A 46 23.42 -8.74 -9.10
CA GLN A 46 23.68 -9.44 -10.37
C GLN A 46 23.04 -8.77 -11.59
N ASN A 47 21.98 -7.98 -11.39
CA ASN A 47 21.29 -7.25 -12.45
C ASN A 47 21.66 -5.75 -12.46
N GLY A 48 22.67 -5.33 -11.69
CA GLY A 48 23.12 -3.94 -11.61
C GLY A 48 22.15 -3.00 -10.88
N VAL A 49 21.22 -3.56 -10.07
CA VAL A 49 20.25 -2.79 -9.31
C VAL A 49 20.84 -2.44 -7.95
N HIS A 50 21.16 -1.17 -7.73
CA HIS A 50 21.79 -0.71 -6.49
C HIS A 50 20.95 0.30 -5.70
N TYR A 51 19.96 0.93 -6.34
CA TYR A 51 19.03 1.89 -5.72
C TYR A 51 17.70 1.90 -6.49
N GLY A 52 16.63 2.40 -5.84
CA GLY A 52 15.33 2.60 -6.49
C GLY A 52 14.21 1.68 -6.00
N ASN A 53 13.25 1.37 -6.88
CA ASN A 53 12.03 0.65 -6.53
C ASN A 53 11.96 -0.71 -7.22
N VAL A 54 11.70 -1.77 -6.46
CA VAL A 54 11.61 -3.14 -6.96
C VAL A 54 10.18 -3.65 -6.82
N ILE A 55 9.59 -4.15 -7.92
CA ILE A 55 8.29 -4.81 -7.89
C ILE A 55 8.48 -6.32 -8.00
N LEU A 56 7.98 -7.05 -7.00
CA LEU A 56 7.91 -8.51 -7.01
C LEU A 56 6.48 -8.99 -7.27
N PHE A 57 6.29 -9.79 -8.31
CA PHE A 57 5.02 -10.48 -8.52
C PHE A 57 4.98 -11.80 -7.76
N VAL A 58 3.95 -11.97 -6.93
CA VAL A 58 3.85 -13.10 -6.00
C VAL A 58 2.54 -13.84 -6.23
N GLN A 59 2.62 -15.12 -6.59
CA GLN A 59 1.42 -15.95 -6.68
C GLN A 59 0.82 -16.14 -5.28
N TYR A 60 -0.43 -15.70 -5.10
CA TYR A 60 -1.17 -15.84 -3.85
C TYR A 60 -1.31 -17.31 -3.46
N GLY A 61 -1.22 -17.59 -2.16
CA GLY A 61 -1.25 -18.95 -1.60
C GLY A 61 0.08 -19.69 -1.64
N LYS A 62 1.10 -19.17 -2.35
CA LYS A 62 2.48 -19.70 -2.28
C LYS A 62 3.28 -19.09 -1.15
N ARG A 63 3.04 -17.81 -0.85
CA ARG A 63 3.70 -17.01 0.18
C ARG A 63 2.72 -16.02 0.77
N ASN A 64 3.03 -15.56 1.98
CA ASN A 64 2.32 -14.49 2.68
C ASN A 64 3.19 -13.21 2.69
N PRO A 65 2.60 -12.01 2.88
CA PRO A 65 3.36 -10.78 3.04
C PRO A 65 4.45 -10.83 4.12
N ALA A 66 4.23 -11.63 5.17
CA ALA A 66 5.18 -11.87 6.26
C ALA A 66 6.45 -12.63 5.83
N ASP A 67 6.40 -13.40 4.73
CA ASP A 67 7.52 -14.22 4.26
C ASP A 67 8.60 -13.39 3.53
N PHE A 68 8.29 -12.14 3.21
CA PHE A 68 9.18 -11.22 2.51
C PHE A 68 10.02 -10.43 3.51
N PRO A 69 11.24 -10.00 3.13
CA PRO A 69 12.07 -9.19 4.00
C PRO A 69 11.41 -7.85 4.32
N GLU A 70 12.15 -7.02 5.04
CA GLU A 70 11.83 -5.64 5.34
C GLU A 70 11.37 -4.87 4.09
N ILE A 71 10.56 -3.82 4.29
CA ILE A 71 10.00 -3.03 3.19
C ILE A 71 11.07 -2.29 2.37
N CYS A 72 12.26 -2.10 2.96
CA CYS A 72 13.45 -1.67 2.27
C CYS A 72 14.54 -2.72 2.46
N VAL A 73 15.27 -3.00 1.40
CA VAL A 73 16.46 -3.85 1.44
C VAL A 73 17.60 -2.99 0.94
N ASP A 74 18.44 -2.53 1.87
CA ASP A 74 19.43 -1.49 1.63
C ASP A 74 18.73 -0.23 1.07
N ASP A 75 19.16 0.31 -0.06
CA ASP A 75 18.56 1.51 -0.69
C ASP A 75 17.38 1.18 -1.63
N LEU A 76 16.82 -0.03 -1.56
CA LEU A 76 15.76 -0.50 -2.46
C LEU A 76 14.43 -0.64 -1.74
N VAL A 77 13.40 0.03 -2.25
CA VAL A 77 12.03 -0.14 -1.76
C VAL A 77 11.39 -1.35 -2.41
N LEU A 78 10.97 -2.30 -1.57
CA LEU A 78 10.33 -3.52 -2.01
C LEU A 78 8.81 -3.37 -2.07
N SER A 79 8.27 -3.48 -3.28
CA SER A 79 6.83 -3.50 -3.54
C SER A 79 6.37 -4.87 -3.99
N LEU A 80 5.24 -5.34 -3.46
CA LEU A 80 4.71 -6.67 -3.74
C LEU A 80 3.40 -6.57 -4.53
N VAL A 81 3.26 -7.37 -5.59
CA VAL A 81 2.00 -7.49 -6.33
C VAL A 81 1.55 -8.94 -6.29
N PHE A 82 0.59 -9.21 -5.40
CA PHE A 82 0.01 -10.54 -5.27
C PHE A 82 -1.04 -10.79 -6.36
N TYR A 83 -1.09 -12.02 -6.86
CA TYR A 83 -2.07 -12.42 -7.89
C TYR A 83 -2.49 -13.88 -7.74
N LYS A 84 -3.76 -14.20 -8.03
CA LYS A 84 -4.25 -15.58 -8.18
C LYS A 84 -4.24 -15.99 -9.64
N THR A 85 -4.57 -15.05 -10.52
CA THR A 85 -4.67 -15.21 -11.98
C THR A 85 -3.99 -14.04 -12.68
N VAL A 86 -3.75 -14.17 -13.99
CA VAL A 86 -3.23 -13.06 -14.80
C VAL A 86 -4.20 -11.88 -14.82
N ALA A 87 -5.51 -12.13 -14.71
CA ALA A 87 -6.54 -11.08 -14.69
C ALA A 87 -6.34 -10.11 -13.50
N ASP A 88 -5.85 -10.58 -12.34
CA ASP A 88 -5.58 -9.70 -11.19
C ASP A 88 -4.47 -8.68 -11.50
N ILE A 89 -3.42 -9.12 -12.19
CA ILE A 89 -2.32 -8.24 -12.62
C ILE A 89 -2.85 -7.22 -13.64
N VAL A 90 -3.65 -7.68 -14.62
CA VAL A 90 -4.25 -6.81 -15.63
C VAL A 90 -5.18 -5.77 -14.98
N ASN A 91 -6.01 -6.16 -14.02
CA ASN A 91 -6.89 -5.24 -13.28
C ASN A 91 -6.09 -4.15 -12.57
N TRP A 92 -5.04 -4.54 -11.85
CA TRP A 92 -4.15 -3.60 -11.17
C TRP A 92 -3.43 -2.66 -12.16
N MET A 93 -2.92 -3.17 -13.27
CA MET A 93 -2.28 -2.35 -14.31
C MET A 93 -3.26 -1.35 -14.93
N MET A 94 -4.49 -1.79 -15.22
CA MET A 94 -5.55 -0.92 -15.73
C MET A 94 -5.93 0.14 -14.70
N ALA A 95 -5.87 -0.18 -13.40
CA ALA A 95 -6.05 0.81 -12.34
C ALA A 95 -4.96 1.88 -12.39
N ILE A 96 -3.68 1.52 -12.48
CA ILE A 96 -2.58 2.49 -12.63
C ILE A 96 -2.77 3.36 -13.87
N LYS A 97 -3.05 2.73 -15.01
CA LYS A 97 -3.26 3.44 -16.29
C LYS A 97 -4.42 4.42 -16.20
N LEU A 98 -5.56 3.99 -15.66
CA LEU A 98 -6.72 4.85 -15.48
C LEU A 98 -6.43 5.99 -14.51
N TYR A 99 -5.80 5.70 -13.37
CA TYR A 99 -5.41 6.70 -12.40
C TYR A 99 -4.47 7.76 -13.01
N SER A 100 -3.47 7.34 -13.79
CA SER A 100 -2.50 8.26 -14.42
C SER A 100 -3.16 9.29 -15.35
N LYS A 101 -4.33 8.95 -15.91
CA LYS A 101 -5.13 9.83 -16.77
C LYS A 101 -6.05 10.78 -15.99
N VAL A 102 -6.60 10.33 -14.86
CA VAL A 102 -7.62 11.09 -14.11
C VAL A 102 -7.01 11.91 -12.97
N GLN A 103 -6.05 11.34 -12.23
CA GLN A 103 -5.33 11.97 -11.11
C GLN A 103 -6.25 12.78 -10.18
N PRO A 104 -7.21 12.11 -9.50
CA PRO A 104 -8.19 12.79 -8.67
C PRO A 104 -7.49 13.65 -7.63
N GLN A 105 -7.86 14.93 -7.52
CA GLN A 105 -7.25 15.91 -6.61
C GLN A 105 -7.96 15.93 -5.24
N LYS A 106 -8.06 14.75 -4.61
CA LYS A 106 -8.82 14.56 -3.38
C LYS A 106 -8.03 13.68 -2.42
N VAL A 107 -7.93 14.10 -1.16
CA VAL A 107 -7.24 13.35 -0.10
C VAL A 107 -8.21 13.06 1.01
N LEU A 108 -8.21 11.84 1.52
CA LEU A 108 -9.12 11.37 2.56
C LEU A 108 -8.38 11.09 3.85
N THR A 109 -8.81 11.72 4.94
CA THR A 109 -8.36 11.38 6.29
C THR A 109 -9.45 10.58 7.00
N LEU A 110 -9.09 9.37 7.40
CA LEU A 110 -9.99 8.33 7.90
C LEU A 110 -9.58 7.95 9.33
N ALA A 111 -10.55 7.83 10.25
CA ALA A 111 -10.28 7.48 11.64
C ALA A 111 -11.39 6.63 12.25
N MET A 112 -10.99 5.66 13.09
CA MET A 112 -11.92 4.90 13.92
C MET A 112 -12.62 5.79 14.96
N MET A 113 -13.86 5.43 15.32
CA MET A 113 -14.68 6.07 16.36
C MET A 113 -14.16 5.71 17.77
N LYS A 114 -12.97 6.21 18.11
CA LYS A 114 -12.42 6.26 19.47
C LYS A 114 -11.71 7.60 19.66
N PRO A 115 -11.83 8.25 20.84
CA PRO A 115 -11.27 9.59 21.05
C PRO A 115 -9.80 9.73 20.63
N LEU A 116 -8.98 8.72 20.95
CA LEU A 116 -7.57 8.68 20.58
C LEU A 116 -7.33 8.72 19.07
N TYR A 117 -8.04 7.88 18.29
CA TYR A 117 -7.89 7.83 16.83
C TYR A 117 -8.51 9.03 16.14
N MET A 118 -9.61 9.58 16.66
CA MET A 118 -10.20 10.81 16.10
C MET A 118 -9.27 12.00 16.29
N LYS A 119 -8.66 12.17 17.49
CA LYS A 119 -7.66 13.21 17.74
C LYS A 119 -6.42 13.02 16.85
N TRP A 120 -6.02 11.78 16.60
CA TRP A 120 -4.91 11.47 15.70
C TRP A 120 -5.24 11.76 14.24
N GLY A 121 -6.41 11.32 13.76
CA GLY A 121 -6.92 11.63 12.43
C GLY A 121 -7.03 13.14 12.21
N GLU A 122 -7.48 13.89 13.20
CA GLU A 122 -7.58 15.35 13.13
C GLU A 122 -6.20 15.99 12.95
N LYS A 123 -5.17 15.49 13.65
CA LYS A 123 -3.79 15.96 13.46
C LYS A 123 -3.28 15.69 12.03
N ILE A 124 -3.54 14.50 11.48
CA ILE A 124 -3.20 14.17 10.09
C ILE A 124 -3.92 15.13 9.13
N TYR A 125 -5.23 15.33 9.32
CA TYR A 125 -6.06 16.22 8.50
C TYR A 125 -5.51 17.65 8.50
N GLN A 126 -5.22 18.21 9.67
CA GLN A 126 -4.69 19.58 9.79
C GLN A 126 -3.29 19.72 9.18
N CYS A 127 -2.43 18.71 9.36
CA CYS A 127 -1.09 18.69 8.78
C CYS A 127 -1.15 18.72 7.24
N LEU A 128 -1.91 17.81 6.63
CA LEU A 128 -2.04 17.74 5.17
C LEU A 128 -2.67 19.00 4.56
N ARG A 129 -3.68 19.57 5.23
CA ARG A 129 -4.37 20.80 4.79
C ARG A 129 -3.49 22.05 4.86
N ARG A 130 -2.54 22.12 5.80
CA ARG A 130 -1.69 23.31 5.98
C ARG A 130 -0.50 23.34 5.03
N HIS A 131 0.05 22.18 4.69
CA HIS A 131 1.39 22.10 4.12
C HIS A 131 1.46 21.49 2.72
N ARG A 132 0.45 20.72 2.29
CA ARG A 132 0.55 19.96 1.02
C ARG A 132 -0.60 20.20 0.05
N TYR A 133 -1.83 20.30 0.54
CA TYR A 133 -3.00 20.38 -0.32
C TYR A 133 -3.85 21.62 -0.04
N ASN A 134 -4.43 22.17 -1.11
CA ASN A 134 -5.27 23.37 -1.05
C ASN A 134 -6.53 23.15 -0.20
N LYS A 135 -7.07 24.27 0.33
CA LYS A 135 -8.35 24.29 1.04
C LYS A 135 -9.43 23.68 0.14
N GLY A 136 -9.98 22.53 0.54
CA GLY A 136 -11.04 21.82 -0.18
C GLY A 136 -10.64 20.45 -0.73
N GLN A 137 -9.35 20.17 -0.93
CA GLN A 137 -8.87 18.87 -1.43
C GLN A 137 -8.83 17.79 -0.34
N VAL A 138 -8.47 18.17 0.89
CA VAL A 138 -8.45 17.26 2.04
C VAL A 138 -9.84 17.15 2.65
N LYS A 139 -10.39 15.94 2.71
CA LYS A 139 -11.70 15.62 3.27
C LYS A 139 -11.55 14.71 4.49
N ARG A 140 -12.24 15.09 5.56
CA ARG A 140 -12.33 14.33 6.80
C ARG A 140 -13.56 13.43 6.77
N HIS A 141 -13.37 12.12 6.90
CA HIS A 141 -14.46 11.14 6.99
C HIS A 141 -14.18 10.18 8.14
N PHE A 142 -14.58 10.57 9.35
CA PHE A 142 -14.38 9.77 10.56
C PHE A 142 -15.60 8.89 10.83
N ALA A 143 -15.38 7.81 11.57
CA ALA A 143 -16.39 6.79 11.80
C ALA A 143 -17.53 7.21 12.75
N ASP A 144 -17.45 8.40 13.36
CA ASP A 144 -18.53 9.03 14.13
C ASP A 144 -19.64 9.59 13.21
N THR A 145 -19.28 9.98 11.99
CA THR A 145 -20.16 10.67 11.04
C THR A 145 -20.25 9.97 9.68
N THR A 146 -19.48 8.90 9.47
CA THR A 146 -19.46 8.13 8.23
C THR A 146 -19.70 6.65 8.52
N THR A 147 -20.65 6.04 7.82
CA THR A 147 -20.96 4.60 7.88
C THR A 147 -20.05 3.78 6.96
N ASN A 148 -20.10 2.46 7.06
CA ASN A 148 -19.39 1.55 6.14
C ASN A 148 -19.83 1.71 4.68
N VAL A 149 -21.13 1.85 4.42
CA VAL A 149 -21.71 2.03 3.09
C VAL A 149 -21.25 3.36 2.48
N GLU A 150 -21.37 4.45 3.25
CA GLU A 150 -20.91 5.77 2.79
C GLU A 150 -19.41 5.82 2.54
N LEU A 151 -18.61 5.18 3.39
CA LEU A 151 -17.18 5.06 3.17
C LEU A 151 -16.89 4.28 1.88
N GLY A 152 -17.58 3.15 1.65
CA GLY A 152 -17.47 2.36 0.43
C GLY A 152 -17.74 3.20 -0.83
N HIS A 153 -18.82 3.97 -0.83
CA HIS A 153 -19.15 4.90 -1.90
C HIS A 153 -18.09 6.00 -2.08
N LYS A 154 -17.55 6.56 -0.99
CA LYS A 154 -16.51 7.60 -1.08
C LYS A 154 -15.20 7.07 -1.67
N LEU A 155 -14.82 5.85 -1.30
CA LEU A 155 -13.63 5.16 -1.79
C LEU A 155 -13.80 4.70 -3.26
N SER A 156 -15.00 4.30 -3.68
CA SER A 156 -15.26 3.89 -5.07
C SER A 156 -15.13 5.04 -6.08
N ARG A 157 -15.26 6.28 -5.62
CA ARG A 157 -15.05 7.50 -6.42
C ARG A 157 -13.57 7.87 -6.60
N GLY A 158 -12.65 7.13 -5.99
CA GLY A 158 -11.21 7.38 -6.06
C GLY A 158 -10.74 8.59 -5.26
N CYS A 159 -9.44 8.66 -5.01
CA CYS A 159 -8.73 9.75 -4.33
C CYS A 159 -7.23 9.63 -4.60
N THR A 160 -6.46 10.71 -4.44
CA THR A 160 -4.99 10.68 -4.52
C THR A 160 -4.44 9.80 -3.42
N LEU A 161 -4.90 10.08 -2.21
CA LEU A 161 -4.38 9.52 -0.97
C LEU A 161 -5.54 9.31 0.00
N ALA A 162 -5.59 8.13 0.61
CA ALA A 162 -6.41 7.87 1.77
C ALA A 162 -5.53 7.39 2.92
N ILE A 163 -5.57 8.06 4.06
CA ILE A 163 -4.86 7.65 5.27
C ILE A 163 -5.87 7.23 6.33
N TYR A 164 -5.79 5.99 6.79
CA TYR A 164 -6.60 5.45 7.88
C TYR A 164 -5.77 5.25 9.15
N VAL A 165 -6.31 5.71 10.29
CA VAL A 165 -5.82 5.39 11.64
C VAL A 165 -6.89 4.69 12.46
N GLY A 166 -6.55 3.54 13.05
CA GLY A 166 -7.49 2.81 13.89
C GLY A 166 -7.17 1.33 14.02
N HIS A 167 -8.20 0.58 14.39
CA HIS A 167 -8.11 -0.88 14.51
C HIS A 167 -8.35 -1.55 13.15
N GLY A 168 -7.37 -2.35 12.73
CA GLY A 168 -7.42 -3.14 11.52
C GLY A 168 -7.62 -4.62 11.80
N ARG A 169 -8.13 -5.32 10.79
CA ARG A 169 -8.28 -6.77 10.70
C ARG A 169 -7.97 -7.16 9.25
N SER A 170 -7.72 -8.45 9.03
CA SER A 170 -7.54 -9.03 7.70
C SER A 170 -8.61 -8.58 6.70
N ARG A 171 -9.88 -8.59 7.09
CA ARG A 171 -11.00 -8.30 6.18
C ARG A 171 -11.40 -6.83 6.10
N GLY A 172 -10.79 -5.95 6.90
CA GLY A 172 -11.07 -4.52 6.88
C GLY A 172 -10.84 -3.80 8.21
N TRP A 173 -11.57 -2.72 8.42
CA TRP A 173 -11.39 -1.84 9.57
C TRP A 173 -12.50 -2.01 10.59
N SER A 174 -12.17 -1.96 11.88
CA SER A 174 -13.18 -2.02 12.94
C SER A 174 -13.99 -0.73 13.06
N GLY A 175 -13.47 0.39 12.52
CA GLY A 175 -14.24 1.63 12.38
C GLY A 175 -15.41 1.51 11.40
N TYR A 176 -16.20 2.58 11.27
CA TYR A 176 -17.30 2.71 10.31
C TYR A 176 -18.34 1.60 10.44
N ARG A 177 -18.73 1.23 11.67
CA ARG A 177 -19.62 0.09 11.93
C ARG A 177 -19.08 -1.23 11.34
N GLY A 178 -17.76 -1.41 11.40
CA GLY A 178 -17.08 -2.60 10.89
C GLY A 178 -16.94 -2.63 9.38
N PHE A 179 -16.26 -1.66 8.78
CA PHE A 179 -15.98 -1.66 7.34
C PHE A 179 -15.21 -2.92 6.89
N ARG A 180 -15.62 -3.52 5.76
CA ARG A 180 -15.05 -4.72 5.16
C ARG A 180 -14.89 -4.50 3.67
N TRP A 181 -13.95 -5.21 3.05
CA TRP A 181 -13.74 -5.13 1.61
C TRP A 181 -15.03 -5.38 0.79
N ARG A 182 -15.91 -6.29 1.25
CA ARG A 182 -17.20 -6.59 0.58
C ARG A 182 -18.14 -5.39 0.48
N HIS A 183 -18.01 -4.39 1.36
CA HIS A 183 -18.82 -3.16 1.25
C HIS A 183 -18.46 -2.34 0.01
N LEU A 184 -17.29 -2.56 -0.59
CA LEU A 184 -16.92 -1.97 -1.87
C LEU A 184 -17.60 -2.66 -3.06
N ASN A 185 -18.06 -3.91 -2.92
CA ASN A 185 -18.70 -4.66 -4.01
C ASN A 185 -20.03 -4.06 -4.45
N GLN A 186 -20.67 -3.29 -3.56
CA GLN A 186 -21.91 -2.57 -3.85
C GLN A 186 -21.68 -1.38 -4.79
N PHE A 187 -20.42 -0.95 -4.97
CA PHE A 187 -20.08 0.23 -5.75
C PHE A 187 -19.05 -0.09 -6.82
N LYS A 188 -19.41 0.20 -8.07
CA LYS A 188 -18.44 0.16 -9.18
C LYS A 188 -17.33 1.19 -8.91
N GLN A 189 -16.08 0.78 -9.08
CA GLN A 189 -14.95 1.69 -8.99
C GLN A 189 -14.97 2.63 -10.20
N THR A 190 -15.14 3.93 -9.97
CA THR A 190 -15.12 4.95 -11.04
C THR A 190 -13.68 5.34 -11.36
N VAL A 191 -12.90 5.60 -10.33
CA VAL A 191 -11.49 5.97 -10.42
C VAL A 191 -10.76 5.22 -9.30
N PRO A 192 -9.62 4.58 -9.56
CA PRO A 192 -8.85 3.91 -8.51
C PRO A 192 -8.40 4.89 -7.42
N ILE A 193 -8.17 4.36 -6.22
CA ILE A 193 -7.44 5.08 -5.17
C ILE A 193 -5.97 5.05 -5.55
N GLY A 194 -5.31 6.20 -5.65
CA GLY A 194 -3.87 6.27 -5.90
C GLY A 194 -3.13 5.50 -4.81
N SER A 195 -3.11 6.05 -3.60
CA SER A 195 -2.45 5.41 -2.48
C SER A 195 -3.35 5.32 -1.26
N LEU A 196 -3.39 4.14 -0.66
CA LEU A 196 -4.07 3.89 0.60
C LEU A 196 -3.05 3.50 1.66
N ILE A 197 -2.90 4.36 2.67
CA ILE A 197 -2.04 4.13 3.83
C ILE A 197 -2.92 3.70 5.01
N SER A 198 -2.76 2.46 5.45
CA SER A 198 -3.49 1.86 6.56
C SER A 198 -2.58 1.75 7.78
N LEU A 199 -2.63 2.75 8.66
CA LEU A 199 -1.95 2.76 9.96
C LEU A 199 -2.80 1.98 10.97
N SER A 200 -2.87 0.66 10.75
CA SER A 200 -3.67 -0.25 11.55
C SER A 200 -3.15 -1.69 11.46
N CYS A 201 -3.44 -2.49 12.48
CA CYS A 201 -3.00 -3.89 12.57
C CYS A 201 -3.57 -4.78 11.45
N ASN A 202 -2.83 -5.83 11.08
CA ASN A 202 -3.34 -7.01 10.38
C ASN A 202 -4.05 -6.75 9.05
N SER A 203 -3.86 -5.59 8.42
CA SER A 203 -4.51 -5.24 7.15
C SER A 203 -4.04 -6.09 5.94
N LEU A 204 -2.90 -6.78 6.13
CA LEU A 204 -2.30 -7.75 5.21
C LEU A 204 -2.20 -9.16 5.81
N LEU A 205 -2.70 -9.38 7.03
CA LEU A 205 -2.67 -10.69 7.66
C LEU A 205 -3.72 -11.61 7.07
N HIS A 206 -3.35 -12.87 6.82
CA HIS A 206 -4.29 -13.91 6.41
C HIS A 206 -5.03 -14.44 7.65
N ASP A 207 -6.37 -14.43 7.64
CA ASP A 207 -7.20 -14.89 8.75
C ASP A 207 -7.76 -16.31 8.54
N LYS A 208 -7.93 -16.71 7.27
CA LYS A 208 -8.30 -18.08 6.87
C LYS A 208 -7.55 -18.46 5.60
N LYS A 209 -7.33 -19.77 5.38
CA LYS A 209 -6.55 -20.33 4.27
C LYS A 209 -6.89 -19.73 2.89
N GLU A 210 -8.15 -19.37 2.67
CA GLU A 210 -8.65 -18.83 1.39
C GLU A 210 -9.11 -17.35 1.44
N SER A 211 -9.01 -16.66 2.58
CA SER A 211 -9.48 -15.28 2.68
C SER A 211 -8.38 -14.30 2.30
N LEU A 212 -8.59 -13.54 1.23
CA LEU A 212 -7.72 -12.44 0.84
C LEU A 212 -7.78 -11.31 1.89
N PRO A 213 -6.63 -10.84 2.41
CA PRO A 213 -6.56 -9.61 3.20
C PRO A 213 -7.03 -8.41 2.39
N MET A 214 -7.60 -7.40 3.06
CA MET A 214 -8.18 -6.22 2.43
C MET A 214 -7.15 -5.51 1.54
N GLY A 215 -5.91 -5.34 2.00
CA GLY A 215 -4.88 -4.68 1.19
C GLY A 215 -4.61 -5.42 -0.13
N LEU A 216 -4.55 -6.76 -0.10
CA LEU A 216 -4.37 -7.56 -1.31
C LEU A 216 -5.61 -7.51 -2.21
N GLN A 217 -6.81 -7.62 -1.62
CA GLN A 217 -8.07 -7.56 -2.37
C GLN A 217 -8.20 -6.24 -3.15
N LEU A 218 -7.88 -5.11 -2.52
CA LEU A 218 -7.98 -3.79 -3.16
C LEU A 218 -7.07 -3.65 -4.39
N ILE A 219 -5.88 -4.22 -4.33
CA ILE A 219 -4.92 -4.20 -5.44
C ILE A 219 -5.35 -5.16 -6.55
N MET A 220 -5.67 -6.41 -6.20
CA MET A 220 -6.07 -7.44 -7.18
C MET A 220 -7.36 -7.10 -7.94
N GLU A 221 -8.31 -6.41 -7.28
CA GLU A 221 -9.54 -5.93 -7.92
C GLU A 221 -9.34 -4.60 -8.70
N GLY A 222 -8.13 -4.05 -8.75
CA GLY A 222 -7.86 -2.77 -9.42
C GLY A 222 -8.56 -1.56 -8.76
N ARG A 223 -8.92 -1.67 -7.47
CA ARG A 223 -9.57 -0.57 -6.73
C ARG A 223 -8.58 0.45 -6.21
N SER A 224 -7.33 0.03 -6.00
CA SER A 224 -6.25 0.92 -5.63
C SER A 224 -4.98 0.60 -6.43
N CYS A 225 -4.18 1.63 -6.70
CA CYS A 225 -2.87 1.47 -7.31
C CYS A 225 -1.83 1.00 -6.28
N THR A 226 -1.97 1.47 -5.04
CA THR A 226 -0.99 1.23 -3.97
C THR A 226 -1.67 1.10 -2.60
N PHE A 227 -1.26 0.09 -1.83
CA PHE A 227 -1.67 -0.12 -0.46
C PHE A 227 -0.45 -0.29 0.43
N PHE A 228 -0.32 0.55 1.46
CA PHE A 228 0.73 0.46 2.46
C PHE A 228 0.10 0.15 3.82
N GLY A 229 0.45 -0.98 4.42
CA GLY A 229 -0.16 -1.43 5.67
C GLY A 229 0.59 -2.58 6.30
N THR A 230 0.08 -3.11 7.41
CA THR A 230 0.81 -4.09 8.23
C THR A 230 0.31 -5.51 8.04
N TRP A 231 1.23 -6.48 8.11
CA TRP A 231 0.93 -7.91 8.14
C TRP A 231 0.71 -8.46 9.55
N ASP A 232 1.05 -7.70 10.60
CA ASP A 232 0.85 -8.08 12.00
C ASP A 232 0.32 -6.91 12.85
N SER A 233 0.14 -7.15 14.13
CA SER A 233 -0.25 -6.21 15.16
C SER A 233 0.87 -5.20 15.43
N VAL A 234 0.48 -3.94 15.54
CA VAL A 234 1.38 -2.82 15.81
C VAL A 234 0.96 -2.08 17.08
N HIS A 235 1.94 -1.59 17.81
CA HIS A 235 1.76 -0.83 19.03
C HIS A 235 1.48 0.64 18.72
N ILE A 236 0.57 1.23 19.48
CA ILE A 236 0.08 2.58 19.21
C ILE A 236 1.14 3.67 19.37
N VAL A 237 2.05 3.52 20.34
CA VAL A 237 3.11 4.51 20.59
C VAL A 237 4.11 4.55 19.42
N PRO A 238 4.73 3.43 19.01
CA PRO A 238 5.52 3.35 17.77
C PRO A 238 4.80 3.86 16.53
N LEU A 239 3.55 3.45 16.34
CA LEU A 239 2.78 3.83 15.15
C LEU A 239 2.53 5.34 15.08
N ARG A 240 2.37 6.01 16.23
CA ARG A 240 2.30 7.48 16.32
C ARG A 240 3.61 8.14 15.90
N THR A 241 4.76 7.57 16.27
CA THR A 241 6.08 8.05 15.84
C THR A 241 6.26 7.87 14.34
N ILE A 242 5.97 6.67 13.81
CA ILE A 242 6.01 6.39 12.36
C ILE A 242 5.12 7.37 11.59
N THR A 243 3.92 7.67 12.10
CA THR A 243 3.03 8.64 11.44
C THR A 243 3.58 10.05 11.44
N LYS A 244 4.27 10.48 12.50
CA LYS A 244 4.94 11.79 12.52
C LYS A 244 6.05 11.87 11.47
N ILE A 245 6.86 10.81 11.34
CA ILE A 245 7.91 10.71 10.32
C ILE A 245 7.30 10.83 8.92
N LEU A 246 6.30 10.00 8.61
CA LEU A 246 5.61 10.05 7.32
C LEU A 246 5.05 11.44 7.03
N LEU A 247 4.38 12.06 8.01
CA LEU A 247 3.83 13.41 7.86
C LEU A 247 4.90 14.47 7.65
N ALA A 248 6.03 14.41 8.35
CA ALA A 248 7.13 15.37 8.18
C ALA A 248 7.69 15.32 6.74
N ILE A 249 7.85 14.12 6.19
CA ILE A 249 8.27 13.92 4.79
C ILE A 249 7.20 14.46 3.83
N PHE A 250 5.92 14.13 4.09
CA PHE A 250 4.79 14.64 3.32
C PHE A 250 4.73 16.18 3.28
N THR A 251 5.09 16.88 4.35
CA THR A 251 4.98 18.33 4.38
C THR A 251 6.17 19.05 3.75
N ASN A 252 7.31 18.37 3.57
CA ASN A 252 8.53 18.98 3.09
C ASN A 252 8.77 18.77 1.58
N ALA A 253 8.15 17.76 0.96
CA ALA A 253 8.29 17.47 -0.46
C ALA A 253 7.08 17.96 -1.29
N GLN A 254 7.32 18.73 -2.36
CA GLN A 254 6.26 19.23 -3.26
C GLN A 254 5.53 18.11 -4.00
N LYS A 255 6.28 17.09 -4.44
CA LYS A 255 5.79 15.84 -5.03
C LYS A 255 6.68 14.72 -4.52
N VAL A 256 6.07 13.64 -4.07
CA VAL A 256 6.80 12.45 -3.62
C VAL A 256 6.02 11.24 -4.11
N THR A 257 6.70 10.20 -4.54
CA THR A 257 6.11 8.89 -4.78
C THR A 257 5.95 8.15 -3.45
N VAL A 258 5.08 7.14 -3.40
CA VAL A 258 4.98 6.28 -2.20
C VAL A 258 6.31 5.57 -1.92
N GLY A 259 7.06 5.21 -2.95
CA GLY A 259 8.39 4.61 -2.83
C GLY A 259 9.36 5.55 -2.13
N GLU A 260 9.53 6.77 -2.64
CA GLU A 260 10.39 7.78 -2.02
C GLU A 260 9.98 8.09 -0.58
N LEU A 261 8.67 8.22 -0.29
CA LEU A 261 8.18 8.40 1.08
C LEU A 261 8.63 7.25 2.00
N ILE A 262 8.58 6.01 1.53
CA ILE A 262 8.95 4.83 2.31
C ILE A 262 10.46 4.77 2.51
N ALA A 263 11.26 5.08 1.49
CA ALA A 263 12.72 5.13 1.59
C ALA A 263 13.18 6.17 2.62
N ASP A 264 12.63 7.38 2.55
CA ASP A 264 12.93 8.47 3.49
C ASP A 264 12.48 8.12 4.91
N ALA A 265 11.29 7.53 5.05
CA ALA A 265 10.77 7.12 6.34
C ALA A 265 11.59 5.98 6.96
N HIS A 266 12.05 5.02 6.15
CA HIS A 266 12.92 3.94 6.61
C HIS A 266 14.23 4.49 7.15
N SER A 267 14.88 5.39 6.41
CA SER A 267 16.12 6.05 6.83
C SER A 267 15.95 6.79 8.15
N GLN A 268 14.86 7.54 8.32
CA GLN A 268 14.56 8.22 9.58
C GLN A 268 14.25 7.26 10.73
N VAL A 269 13.55 6.15 10.48
CA VAL A 269 13.30 5.12 11.50
C VAL A 269 14.60 4.48 11.97
N LEU A 270 15.53 4.17 11.07
CA LEU A 270 16.84 3.64 11.42
C LEU A 270 17.64 4.66 12.24
N ALA A 271 17.65 5.92 11.82
CA ALA A 271 18.36 7.00 12.49
C ALA A 271 17.82 7.31 13.91
N LEU A 272 16.55 7.02 14.19
CA LEU A 272 15.99 7.15 15.54
C LEU A 272 16.62 6.19 16.55
N ASN A 273 17.17 5.06 16.09
CA ASN A 273 17.74 4.01 16.93
C ASN A 273 16.78 3.54 18.07
N ASP A 274 15.47 3.57 17.81
CA ASP A 274 14.43 3.08 18.73
C ASP A 274 13.98 1.69 18.27
N ALA A 275 14.38 0.66 19.01
CA ALA A 275 14.13 -0.73 18.67
C ALA A 275 12.62 -1.04 18.54
N LEU A 276 11.77 -0.41 19.35
CA LEU A 276 10.33 -0.65 19.31
C LEU A 276 9.69 0.02 18.10
N VAL A 277 10.16 1.21 17.71
CA VAL A 277 9.74 1.87 16.46
C VAL A 277 10.17 1.04 15.25
N LEU A 278 11.41 0.58 15.22
CA LEU A 278 11.94 -0.27 14.14
C LEU A 278 11.14 -1.56 14.03
N GLU A 279 10.95 -2.32 15.11
CA GLU A 279 10.18 -3.57 15.12
C GLU A 279 8.78 -3.39 14.51
N ASN A 280 8.11 -2.27 14.81
CA ASN A 280 6.79 -1.97 14.26
C ASN A 280 6.84 -1.51 12.80
N TRP A 281 7.88 -0.78 12.39
CA TRP A 281 8.11 -0.42 10.99
C TRP A 281 8.31 -1.66 10.11
N LEU A 282 9.07 -2.65 10.60
CA LEU A 282 9.34 -3.90 9.87
C LEU A 282 8.08 -4.76 9.63
N LYS A 283 6.96 -4.44 10.28
CA LYS A 283 5.66 -5.10 10.05
C LYS A 283 4.90 -4.54 8.85
N PHE A 284 5.35 -3.43 8.27
CA PHE A 284 4.72 -2.83 7.10
C PHE A 284 5.19 -3.47 5.79
N ARG A 285 4.29 -3.51 4.81
CA ARG A 285 4.62 -3.86 3.42
C ARG A 285 3.95 -2.87 2.48
N LEU A 286 4.61 -2.65 1.35
CA LEU A 286 4.05 -1.96 0.22
C LEU A 286 3.48 -2.98 -0.76
N ILE A 287 2.19 -2.85 -1.08
CA ILE A 287 1.50 -3.66 -2.07
C ILE A 287 1.10 -2.77 -3.25
N GLY A 288 1.38 -3.17 -4.49
CA GLY A 288 0.99 -2.43 -5.69
C GLY A 288 2.12 -1.58 -6.26
N SER A 289 1.84 -0.32 -6.63
CA SER A 289 2.81 0.54 -7.32
C SER A 289 3.61 1.40 -6.33
N PRO A 290 4.95 1.35 -6.32
CA PRO A 290 5.75 2.32 -5.56
C PRO A 290 5.78 3.70 -6.20
N PHE A 291 5.47 3.80 -7.50
CA PHE A 291 5.63 5.02 -8.30
C PHE A 291 4.45 5.99 -8.18
N GLN A 292 3.48 5.68 -7.33
CA GLN A 292 2.28 6.50 -7.21
C GLN A 292 2.64 7.83 -6.55
N ILE A 293 2.50 8.93 -7.29
CA ILE A 293 2.65 10.28 -6.77
C ILE A 293 1.50 10.55 -5.80
N ILE A 294 1.87 10.98 -4.60
CA ILE A 294 0.99 11.46 -3.54
C ILE A 294 1.25 12.94 -3.30
#